data_AF-A0A5N0I3E9-F1
#
_entry.id   AF-A0A5N0I3E9-F1
#
_cell.length_a   1.000
_cell.length_b   1.000
_cell.length_c   1.000
_cell.angle_alpha   90.00
_cell.angle_beta   90.00
_cell.angle_gamma   90.00
#
_symmetry.space_group_name_H-M   'P 1'
#
loop_
_entity.id
_entity.type
_entity.pdbx_description
1 polymer ?
#
loop_
_entity_poly.entity_id
_entity_poly.type
_entity_poly.pdbx_seq_one_letter_code
_entity_poly.pdbx_strand_id
1 'polypeptide(L)'
;MATSRRTQAERRAVTMDKVLAATIECLVERGYANTSTRHIAKRAGVTVGALQHHFDSKADLMAAALQRLGDRMADDFLAAAPTGSADEERLGILLDHMWKVHRSPLFEAGLELWVAARTDAALRAALQNVQRSFATRIAEGEVALFSDLAAAPGFAERVMVGLATLRGLAMPGFVETSDPDTLWTIARPLLLTTLAARPSSTLKGAKEK
;
A
#
# COMPACT_ATOMS: atom_id res chain seq x y z
N MET A 1 40.30 9.56 -7.95
CA MET A 1 38.89 9.94 -7.77
C MET A 1 38.59 9.98 -6.28
N ALA A 2 38.33 11.16 -5.71
CA ALA A 2 38.07 11.31 -4.28
C ALA A 2 36.60 10.98 -3.98
N THR A 3 36.37 9.91 -3.22
CA THR A 3 35.04 9.50 -2.77
C THR A 3 34.50 10.55 -1.80
N SER A 4 33.46 11.30 -2.20
CA SER A 4 32.83 12.32 -1.34
C SER A 4 32.35 11.68 -0.02
N ARG A 5 32.76 12.26 1.10
CA ARG A 5 32.51 11.71 2.44
C ARG A 5 31.05 12.00 2.81
N ARG A 6 30.19 10.96 2.75
CA ARG A 6 28.77 11.05 3.14
C ARG A 6 28.57 11.83 4.44
N THR A 7 27.65 12.80 4.39
CA THR A 7 27.21 13.62 5.51
C THR A 7 26.55 12.77 6.61
N GLN A 8 26.46 13.32 7.81
CA GLN A 8 25.80 12.64 8.92
C GLN A 8 24.30 12.38 8.65
N ALA A 9 23.64 13.26 7.91
CA ALA A 9 22.24 13.11 7.52
C ALA A 9 22.04 11.93 6.56
N GLU A 10 22.90 11.81 5.53
CA GLU A 10 22.84 10.69 4.58
C GLU A 10 23.10 9.33 5.27
N ARG A 11 24.04 9.28 6.23
CA ARG A 11 24.28 8.05 7.00
C ARG A 11 23.08 7.66 7.83
N ARG A 12 22.40 8.62 8.46
CA ARG A 12 21.18 8.39 9.23
C ARG A 12 20.06 7.86 8.34
N ALA A 13 19.84 8.46 7.17
CA ALA A 13 18.84 8.01 6.20
C ALA A 13 19.11 6.57 5.74
N VAL A 14 20.36 6.25 5.37
CA VAL A 14 20.74 4.88 4.97
C VAL A 14 20.52 3.87 6.10
N THR A 15 20.84 4.23 7.34
CA THR A 15 20.58 3.35 8.49
C THR A 15 19.09 3.16 8.72
N MET A 16 18.26 4.20 8.57
CA MET A 16 16.81 4.08 8.72
C MET A 16 16.21 3.20 7.64
N ASP A 17 16.65 3.33 6.39
CA ASP A 17 16.18 2.45 5.31
C ASP A 17 16.49 0.97 5.60
N LYS A 18 17.67 0.67 6.15
CA LYS A 18 18.04 -0.68 6.60
C LYS A 18 17.16 -1.17 7.73
N VAL A 19 16.85 -0.30 8.70
CA VAL A 19 15.97 -0.64 9.82
C VAL A 19 14.57 -0.97 9.31
N LEU A 20 13.98 -0.14 8.46
CA LEU A 20 12.64 -0.36 7.93
C LEU A 20 12.58 -1.62 7.05
N ALA A 21 13.60 -1.87 6.23
CA ALA A 21 13.71 -3.11 5.46
C ALA A 21 13.78 -4.35 6.37
N ALA A 22 14.63 -4.32 7.41
CA ALA A 22 14.73 -5.40 8.39
C ALA A 22 13.43 -5.64 9.15
N THR A 23 12.66 -4.58 9.44
CA THR A 23 11.32 -4.67 10.05
C THR A 23 10.37 -5.43 9.15
N ILE A 24 10.31 -5.08 7.86
CA ILE A 24 9.45 -5.76 6.88
C ILE A 24 9.82 -7.24 6.78
N GLU A 25 11.11 -7.55 6.64
CA GLU A 25 11.58 -8.93 6.57
C GLU A 25 11.21 -9.72 7.84
N CYS A 26 11.37 -9.12 9.02
CA CYS A 26 10.98 -9.77 10.27
C CYS A 26 9.47 -10.03 10.32
N LEU A 27 8.67 -9.06 9.88
CA LEU A 27 7.23 -9.15 9.85
C LEU A 27 6.77 -10.27 8.89
N VAL A 28 7.34 -10.34 7.68
CA VAL A 28 7.04 -11.39 6.70
C VAL A 28 7.43 -12.78 7.23
N GLU A 29 8.60 -12.92 7.86
CA GLU A 29 9.08 -14.24 8.29
C GLU A 29 8.45 -14.75 9.60
N ARG A 30 8.11 -13.84 10.52
CA ARG A 30 7.74 -14.19 11.91
C ARG A 30 6.33 -13.77 12.28
N GLY A 31 5.72 -12.91 11.49
CA GLY A 31 4.52 -12.19 11.85
C GLY A 31 4.74 -11.11 12.91
N TYR A 32 3.70 -10.32 13.13
CA TYR A 32 3.68 -9.21 14.08
C TYR A 32 3.89 -9.73 15.51
N ALA A 33 3.14 -10.75 15.92
CA ALA A 33 3.15 -11.23 17.31
C ALA A 33 4.54 -11.71 17.75
N ASN A 34 5.29 -12.39 16.87
CA ASN A 34 6.61 -12.97 17.20
C ASN A 34 7.79 -12.05 16.86
N THR A 35 7.54 -10.87 16.29
CA THR A 35 8.60 -9.90 16.01
C THR A 35 8.87 -9.01 17.23
N SER A 36 10.15 -8.79 17.55
CA SER A 36 10.58 -7.90 18.64
C SER A 36 11.56 -6.85 18.10
N THR A 37 11.71 -5.72 18.80
CA THR A 37 12.72 -4.70 18.46
C THR A 37 14.14 -5.26 18.49
N ARG A 38 14.40 -6.29 19.31
CA ARG A 38 15.68 -7.02 19.32
C ARG A 38 15.89 -7.84 18.04
N HIS A 39 14.86 -8.51 17.53
CA HIS A 39 14.94 -9.21 16.24
C HIS A 39 15.30 -8.24 15.11
N ILE A 40 14.61 -7.10 15.06
CA ILE A 40 14.81 -6.06 14.05
C ILE A 40 16.22 -5.45 14.17
N ALA A 41 16.63 -5.06 15.39
CA ALA A 41 17.96 -4.48 15.63
C ALA A 41 19.08 -5.40 15.17
N LYS A 42 18.99 -6.69 15.55
CA LYS A 42 19.96 -7.71 15.16
C LYS A 42 20.04 -7.84 13.64
N ARG A 43 18.90 -7.87 12.95
CA ARG A 43 18.84 -7.98 11.49
C ARG A 43 19.37 -6.74 10.77
N ALA A 44 19.00 -5.56 11.24
CA ALA A 44 19.45 -4.30 10.68
C ALA A 44 20.93 -3.99 10.98
N GLY A 45 21.58 -4.75 11.87
CA GLY A 45 22.96 -4.51 12.31
C GLY A 45 23.11 -3.25 13.16
N VAL A 46 22.07 -2.90 13.94
CA VAL A 46 22.04 -1.73 14.83
C VAL A 46 21.82 -2.14 16.28
N THR A 47 22.04 -1.22 17.21
CA THR A 47 21.72 -1.45 18.63
C THR A 47 20.22 -1.21 18.88
N VAL A 48 19.66 -1.86 19.91
CA VAL A 48 18.28 -1.60 20.33
C VAL A 48 18.11 -0.14 20.79
N GLY A 49 19.11 0.41 21.48
CA GLY A 49 19.11 1.84 21.87
C GLY A 49 19.03 2.77 20.67
N ALA A 50 19.74 2.46 19.57
CA ALA A 50 19.63 3.24 18.33
C ALA A 50 18.20 3.22 17.76
N LEU A 51 17.48 2.09 17.82
CA LEU A 51 16.07 2.04 17.41
C LEU A 51 15.17 2.88 18.31
N GLN A 52 15.36 2.78 19.63
CA GLN A 52 14.55 3.50 20.62
C GLN A 52 14.74 5.03 20.55
N HIS A 53 15.87 5.51 20.03
CA HIS A 53 16.05 6.93 19.74
C HIS A 53 15.24 7.44 18.54
N HIS A 54 14.78 6.54 17.66
CA HIS A 54 14.05 6.90 16.44
C HIS A 54 12.56 6.56 16.50
N PHE A 55 12.20 5.53 17.27
CA PHE A 55 10.83 5.05 17.38
C PHE A 55 10.47 4.88 18.85
N ASP A 56 9.40 5.55 19.26
CA ASP A 56 8.90 5.53 20.63
C ASP A 56 8.35 4.14 21.00
N SER A 57 7.86 3.39 20.02
CA SER A 57 7.34 2.04 20.22
C SER A 57 7.58 1.09 19.04
N LYS A 58 7.38 -0.21 19.28
CA LYS A 58 7.32 -1.22 18.22
C LYS A 58 6.20 -0.90 17.22
N ALA A 59 5.07 -0.36 17.69
CA ALA A 59 3.95 0.03 16.83
C ALA A 59 4.36 1.13 15.84
N ASP A 60 5.09 2.14 16.30
CA ASP A 60 5.57 3.23 15.44
C ASP A 60 6.57 2.73 14.39
N LEU A 61 7.46 1.81 14.79
CA LEU A 61 8.40 1.16 13.88
C LEU A 61 7.68 0.33 12.81
N MET A 62 6.64 -0.43 13.18
CA MET A 62 5.83 -1.20 12.24
C MET A 62 5.06 -0.30 11.27
N ALA A 63 4.44 0.76 11.78
CA ALA A 63 3.72 1.72 10.97
C ALA A 63 4.64 2.45 9.98
N ALA A 64 5.82 2.89 10.43
CA ALA A 64 6.81 3.52 9.56
C ALA A 64 7.33 2.58 8.47
N ALA A 65 7.52 1.29 8.80
CA ALA A 65 7.92 0.29 7.83
C ALA A 65 6.84 0.06 6.76
N LEU A 66 5.57 -0.01 7.17
CA LEU A 66 4.44 -0.15 6.26
C LEU A 66 4.27 1.10 5.38
N GLN A 67 4.42 2.30 5.94
CA GLN A 67 4.38 3.55 5.19
C GLN A 67 5.45 3.56 4.09
N ARG A 68 6.72 3.32 4.46
CA ARG A 68 7.82 3.32 3.50
C ARG A 68 7.64 2.27 2.42
N LEU A 69 7.03 1.14 2.76
CA LEU A 69 6.72 0.14 1.76
C LEU A 69 5.73 0.68 0.73
N GLY A 70 4.56 1.15 1.16
CA GLY A 70 3.56 1.58 0.19
C GLY A 70 3.97 2.86 -0.55
N ASP A 71 4.80 3.72 0.03
CA ASP A 71 5.43 4.84 -0.69
C ASP A 71 6.26 4.35 -1.87
N ARG A 72 7.12 3.34 -1.65
CA ARG A 72 7.93 2.74 -2.73
C ARG A 72 7.05 2.11 -3.81
N MET A 73 5.97 1.44 -3.42
CA MET A 73 5.07 0.79 -4.38
C MET A 73 4.32 1.81 -5.23
N ALA A 74 3.89 2.92 -4.63
CA ALA A 74 3.31 4.04 -5.35
C ALA A 74 4.33 4.67 -6.32
N ASP A 75 5.57 4.88 -5.86
CA ASP A 75 6.64 5.46 -6.69
C ASP A 75 7.01 4.54 -7.87
N ASP A 76 7.19 3.24 -7.62
CA ASP A 76 7.49 2.25 -8.65
C ASP A 76 6.37 2.20 -9.71
N PHE A 77 5.11 2.26 -9.26
CA PHE A 77 3.97 2.29 -10.17
C PHE A 77 3.91 3.59 -11.00
N LEU A 78 4.05 4.75 -10.36
CA LEU A 78 4.05 6.04 -11.05
C LEU A 78 5.18 6.14 -12.07
N ALA A 79 6.37 5.62 -11.75
CA ALA A 79 7.51 5.59 -12.65
C ALA A 79 7.30 4.65 -13.85
N ALA A 80 6.54 3.56 -13.68
CA ALA A 80 6.24 2.58 -14.73
C ALA A 80 4.94 2.87 -15.50
N ALA A 81 4.14 3.84 -15.06
CA ALA A 81 2.84 4.13 -15.65
C ALA A 81 3.01 4.61 -17.10
N PRO A 82 2.38 3.94 -18.09
CA PRO A 82 2.54 4.31 -19.49
C PRO A 82 1.92 5.70 -19.77
N THR A 83 2.76 6.61 -20.26
CA THR A 83 2.36 7.94 -20.70
C THR A 83 1.73 7.87 -22.09
N GLY A 84 0.56 8.49 -22.29
CA GLY A 84 -0.07 8.63 -23.61
C GLY A 84 -0.97 7.47 -24.07
N SER A 85 -1.16 6.44 -23.25
CA SER A 85 -2.17 5.38 -23.47
C SER A 85 -3.60 5.87 -23.19
N ALA A 86 -4.62 5.07 -23.50
CA ALA A 86 -5.99 5.36 -23.08
C ALA A 86 -6.17 5.13 -21.57
N ASP A 87 -7.10 5.84 -20.92
CA ASP A 87 -7.39 5.68 -19.49
C ASP A 87 -7.71 4.23 -19.10
N GLU A 88 -8.49 3.53 -19.93
CA GLU A 88 -8.88 2.14 -19.71
C GLU A 88 -7.68 1.19 -19.71
N GLU A 89 -6.71 1.42 -20.62
CA GLU A 89 -5.47 0.64 -20.67
C GLU A 89 -4.63 0.88 -19.41
N ARG A 90 -4.48 2.14 -18.98
CA ARG A 90 -3.80 2.49 -17.72
C ARG A 90 -4.48 1.85 -16.51
N LEU A 91 -5.82 1.85 -16.46
CA LEU A 91 -6.59 1.21 -15.39
C LEU A 91 -6.35 -0.30 -15.37
N GLY A 92 -6.33 -0.96 -16.53
CA GLY A 92 -6.01 -2.38 -16.64
C GLY A 92 -4.63 -2.71 -16.08
N ILE A 93 -3.62 -1.91 -16.41
CA ILE A 93 -2.25 -2.08 -15.91
C ILE A 93 -2.17 -1.83 -14.40
N LEU A 94 -2.85 -0.79 -13.90
CA LEU A 94 -2.95 -0.53 -12.46
C LEU A 94 -3.58 -1.71 -11.73
N LEU A 95 -4.69 -2.24 -12.24
CA LEU A 95 -5.38 -3.38 -11.65
C LEU A 95 -4.49 -4.61 -11.58
N ASP A 96 -3.78 -4.94 -12.66
CA ASP A 96 -2.85 -6.08 -12.69
C ASP A 96 -1.67 -5.89 -11.73
N HIS A 97 -1.15 -4.66 -11.63
CA HIS A 97 -0.11 -4.33 -10.66
C HIS A 97 -0.63 -4.48 -9.22
N MET A 98 -1.80 -3.92 -8.92
CA MET A 98 -2.42 -4.03 -7.59
C MET A 98 -2.75 -5.48 -7.23
N TRP A 99 -3.18 -6.31 -8.19
CA TRP A 99 -3.39 -7.72 -7.94
C TRP A 99 -2.11 -8.44 -7.52
N LYS A 100 -1.00 -8.23 -8.25
CA LYS A 100 0.32 -8.78 -7.88
C LYS A 100 0.75 -8.34 -6.47
N VAL A 101 0.50 -7.08 -6.13
CA VAL A 101 0.77 -6.53 -4.80
C VAL A 101 -0.01 -7.27 -3.71
N HIS A 102 -1.32 -7.45 -3.90
CA HIS A 102 -2.19 -8.12 -2.93
C HIS A 102 -1.88 -9.63 -2.78
N ARG A 103 -1.15 -10.20 -3.74
CA ARG A 103 -0.63 -11.58 -3.70
C ARG A 103 0.77 -11.71 -3.12
N SER A 104 1.38 -10.62 -2.64
CA SER A 104 2.73 -10.64 -2.09
C SER A 104 2.74 -10.94 -0.58
N PRO A 105 3.83 -11.54 -0.05
CA PRO A 105 4.00 -11.71 1.41
C PRO A 105 3.93 -10.39 2.19
N LEU A 106 4.20 -9.28 1.52
CA LEU A 106 4.12 -7.94 2.10
C LEU A 106 2.68 -7.52 2.39
N PHE A 107 1.73 -7.94 1.55
CA PHE A 107 0.32 -7.70 1.78
C PHE A 107 -0.18 -8.52 2.98
N GLU A 108 0.24 -9.78 3.10
CA GLU A 108 -0.06 -10.64 4.25
C GLU A 108 0.41 -10.00 5.56
N ALA A 109 1.65 -9.53 5.59
CA ALA A 109 2.23 -8.78 6.70
C ALA A 109 1.41 -7.52 7.04
N GLY A 110 0.98 -6.75 6.04
CA GLY A 110 0.12 -5.58 6.24
C GLY A 110 -1.26 -5.94 6.80
N LEU A 111 -1.87 -7.01 6.30
CA LEU A 111 -3.16 -7.51 6.77
C LEU A 111 -3.08 -7.98 8.23
N GLU A 112 -2.01 -8.68 8.60
CA GLU A 112 -1.78 -9.09 9.99
C GLU A 112 -1.75 -7.88 10.93
N LEU A 113 -1.08 -6.78 10.53
CA LEU A 113 -1.06 -5.54 11.29
C LEU A 113 -2.47 -4.92 11.43
N TRP A 114 -3.28 -4.91 10.36
CA TRP A 114 -4.66 -4.43 10.42
C TRP A 114 -5.53 -5.26 11.37
N VAL A 115 -5.37 -6.58 11.36
CA VAL A 115 -6.08 -7.48 12.27
C VAL A 115 -5.62 -7.26 13.71
N ALA A 116 -4.31 -7.20 13.96
CA ALA A 116 -3.74 -6.94 15.29
C ALA A 116 -4.19 -5.59 15.87
N ALA A 117 -4.33 -4.56 15.03
CA ALA A 117 -4.82 -3.25 15.45
C ALA A 117 -6.27 -3.27 15.97
N ARG A 118 -7.04 -4.35 15.80
CA ARG A 118 -8.35 -4.49 16.47
C ARG A 118 -8.23 -4.58 17.99
N THR A 119 -7.11 -5.10 18.52
CA THR A 119 -6.90 -5.29 19.96
C THR A 119 -5.71 -4.51 20.51
N ASP A 120 -4.86 -3.95 19.66
CA ASP A 120 -3.72 -3.12 20.04
C ASP A 120 -4.01 -1.63 19.73
N ALA A 121 -4.29 -0.84 20.77
CA ALA A 121 -4.65 0.57 20.62
C ALA A 121 -3.49 1.46 20.14
N ALA A 122 -2.25 1.15 20.55
CA ALA A 122 -1.07 1.89 20.12
C ALA A 122 -0.78 1.62 18.64
N LEU A 123 -0.85 0.35 18.22
CA LEU A 123 -0.75 0.00 16.80
C LEU A 123 -1.85 0.63 15.97
N ARG A 124 -3.10 0.62 16.46
CA ARG A 124 -4.22 1.28 15.77
C ARG A 124 -3.95 2.76 15.53
N ALA A 125 -3.49 3.48 16.55
CA ALA A 125 -3.18 4.91 16.42
C ALA A 125 -2.04 5.14 15.41
N ALA A 126 -0.99 4.34 15.46
CA ALA A 126 0.12 4.42 14.51
C ALA A 126 -0.33 4.15 13.06
N LEU A 127 -1.18 3.13 12.84
CA LEU A 127 -1.69 2.78 11.52
C LEU A 127 -2.73 3.78 10.97
N GLN A 128 -3.45 4.52 11.82
CA GLN A 128 -4.36 5.58 11.36
C GLN A 128 -3.61 6.68 10.60
N ASN A 129 -2.40 7.02 11.05
CA ASN A 129 -1.55 7.98 10.35
C ASN A 129 -1.13 7.44 8.98
N VAL A 130 -0.76 6.16 8.92
CA VAL A 130 -0.40 5.48 7.66
C VAL A 130 -1.57 5.44 6.68
N GLN A 131 -2.78 5.10 7.15
CA GLN A 131 -3.97 5.10 6.30
C GLN A 131 -4.28 6.48 5.71
N ARG A 132 -4.12 7.56 6.49
CA ARG A 132 -4.32 8.93 6.01
C ARG A 132 -3.32 9.31 4.93
N SER A 133 -2.05 8.97 5.13
CA SER A 133 -1.00 9.19 4.14
C SER A 133 -1.27 8.41 2.86
N PHE A 134 -1.68 7.13 2.96
CA PHE A 134 -2.05 6.34 1.78
C PHE A 134 -3.26 6.91 1.05
N ALA A 135 -4.31 7.32 1.75
CA ALA A 135 -5.47 7.95 1.11
C ALA A 135 -5.07 9.20 0.32
N THR A 136 -4.16 10.01 0.87
CA THR A 136 -3.61 11.20 0.19
C THR A 136 -2.82 10.81 -1.06
N ARG A 137 -1.91 9.84 -0.95
CA ARG A 137 -1.09 9.34 -2.06
C ARG A 137 -1.92 8.73 -3.19
N ILE A 138 -2.98 8.00 -2.84
CA ILE A 138 -3.92 7.43 -3.82
C ILE A 138 -4.63 8.55 -4.57
N ALA A 139 -5.19 9.54 -3.87
CA ALA A 139 -5.86 10.69 -4.50
C ALA A 139 -4.91 11.48 -5.42
N GLU A 140 -3.65 11.68 -5.02
CA GLU A 140 -2.62 12.30 -5.86
C GLU A 140 -2.37 11.48 -7.14
N GLY A 141 -2.23 10.17 -7.01
CA GLY A 141 -2.04 9.26 -8.15
C GLY A 141 -3.24 9.21 -9.10
N GLU A 142 -4.46 9.23 -8.55
CA GLU A 142 -5.71 9.29 -9.32
C GLU A 142 -5.74 10.54 -10.22
N VAL A 143 -5.45 11.71 -9.64
CA VAL A 143 -5.43 12.98 -10.38
C VAL A 143 -4.29 13.01 -11.42
N ALA A 144 -3.11 12.49 -11.07
CA ALA A 144 -1.95 12.49 -11.94
C ALA A 144 -2.10 11.56 -13.16
N LEU A 145 -2.74 10.40 -12.99
CA LEU A 145 -2.79 9.34 -14.00
C LEU A 145 -4.11 9.28 -14.76
N PHE A 146 -5.19 9.78 -14.17
CA PHE A 146 -6.56 9.61 -14.68
C PHE A 146 -7.36 10.90 -14.55
N SER A 147 -6.78 12.07 -14.85
CA SER A 147 -7.39 13.39 -14.57
C SER A 147 -8.87 13.52 -14.94
N ASP A 148 -9.26 13.01 -16.12
CA ASP A 148 -10.65 13.05 -16.59
C ASP A 148 -11.59 12.13 -15.80
N LEU A 149 -11.12 10.92 -15.46
CA LEU A 149 -11.88 9.99 -14.63
C LEU A 149 -11.90 10.42 -13.16
N ALA A 150 -10.81 10.98 -12.65
CA ALA A 150 -10.70 11.51 -11.31
C ALA A 150 -11.66 12.68 -11.08
N ALA A 151 -11.94 13.47 -12.12
CA ALA A 151 -12.97 14.50 -12.09
C ALA A 151 -14.41 13.94 -12.14
N ALA A 152 -14.59 12.67 -12.54
CA ALA A 152 -15.91 12.07 -12.63
C ALA A 152 -16.50 11.77 -11.23
N PRO A 153 -17.77 12.13 -10.97
CA PRO A 153 -18.41 11.82 -9.70
C PRO A 153 -18.31 10.33 -9.34
N GLY A 154 -17.99 10.05 -8.08
CA GLY A 154 -17.92 8.69 -7.55
C GLY A 154 -16.63 7.93 -7.87
N PHE A 155 -15.64 8.52 -8.56
CA PHE A 155 -14.43 7.78 -8.98
C PHE A 155 -13.61 7.29 -7.79
N ALA A 156 -13.31 8.18 -6.84
CA ALA A 156 -12.59 7.83 -5.62
C ALA A 156 -13.30 6.71 -4.84
N GLU A 157 -14.63 6.75 -4.73
CA GLU A 157 -15.43 5.71 -4.10
C GLU A 157 -15.32 4.37 -4.84
N ARG A 158 -15.30 4.38 -6.18
CA ARG A 158 -15.10 3.17 -6.99
C ARG A 158 -13.68 2.61 -6.84
N VAL A 159 -12.66 3.46 -6.73
CA VAL A 159 -11.28 3.04 -6.43
C VAL A 159 -11.22 2.38 -5.05
N MET A 160 -11.82 2.99 -4.03
CA MET A 160 -11.89 2.43 -2.68
C MET A 160 -12.60 1.07 -2.64
N VAL A 161 -13.71 0.92 -3.35
CA VAL A 161 -14.41 -0.36 -3.50
C VAL A 161 -13.53 -1.37 -4.23
N GLY A 162 -12.87 -0.98 -5.33
CA GLY A 162 -11.97 -1.85 -6.08
C GLY A 162 -10.81 -2.38 -5.23
N LEU A 163 -10.18 -1.53 -4.42
CA LEU A 163 -9.14 -1.94 -3.46
C LEU A 163 -9.69 -2.89 -2.39
N ALA A 164 -10.90 -2.64 -1.88
CA ALA A 164 -11.54 -3.55 -0.92
C ALA A 164 -11.85 -4.91 -1.56
N THR A 165 -12.29 -4.94 -2.82
CA THR A 165 -12.51 -6.17 -3.59
C THR A 165 -11.21 -6.93 -3.79
N LEU A 166 -10.13 -6.27 -4.23
CA LEU A 166 -8.80 -6.89 -4.38
C LEU A 166 -8.31 -7.54 -3.08
N ARG A 167 -8.46 -6.83 -1.95
CA ARG A 167 -8.18 -7.37 -0.61
C ARG A 167 -9.00 -8.62 -0.32
N GLY A 168 -10.31 -8.57 -0.54
CA GLY A 168 -11.20 -9.70 -0.30
C GLY A 168 -10.86 -10.92 -1.14
N LEU A 169 -10.54 -10.71 -2.42
CA LEU A 169 -10.17 -11.78 -3.37
C LEU A 169 -8.82 -12.42 -3.04
N ALA A 170 -7.91 -11.70 -2.40
CA ALA A 170 -6.61 -12.24 -2.00
C ALA A 170 -6.70 -13.20 -0.80
N MET A 171 -7.69 -13.01 0.09
CA MET A 171 -7.80 -13.73 1.37
C MET A 171 -8.01 -15.25 1.26
N PRO A 172 -8.85 -15.79 0.35
CA PRO A 172 -9.01 -17.24 0.19
C PRO A 172 -7.68 -17.95 -0.05
N GLY A 173 -6.75 -17.30 -0.75
CA GLY A 173 -5.42 -17.85 -1.03
C GLY A 173 -4.51 -18.07 0.18
N PHE A 174 -4.93 -17.71 1.40
CA PHE A 174 -4.22 -18.08 2.63
C PHE A 174 -4.58 -19.49 3.13
N VAL A 175 -5.68 -20.05 2.64
CA VAL A 175 -6.21 -21.35 3.07
C VAL A 175 -6.37 -22.29 1.88
N GLU A 176 -6.89 -21.77 0.77
CA GLU A 176 -7.12 -22.51 -0.46
C GLU A 176 -5.81 -22.70 -1.24
N THR A 177 -5.66 -23.89 -1.82
CA THR A 177 -4.52 -24.24 -2.69
C THR A 177 -4.81 -24.04 -4.17
N SER A 178 -6.02 -23.61 -4.51
CA SER A 178 -6.46 -23.34 -5.87
C SER A 178 -5.67 -22.18 -6.49
N ASP A 179 -5.61 -22.15 -7.82
CA ASP A 179 -4.94 -21.07 -8.54
C ASP A 179 -5.62 -19.73 -8.21
N PRO A 180 -4.91 -18.81 -7.54
CA PRO A 180 -5.44 -17.49 -7.17
C PRO A 180 -5.91 -16.66 -8.38
N ASP A 181 -5.34 -16.88 -9.56
CA ASP A 181 -5.67 -16.11 -10.76
C ASP A 181 -7.02 -16.51 -11.37
N THR A 182 -7.62 -17.61 -10.91
CA THR A 182 -8.96 -18.05 -11.32
C THR A 182 -9.99 -16.97 -11.02
N LEU A 183 -10.02 -16.46 -9.79
CA LEU A 183 -10.95 -15.41 -9.39
C LEU A 183 -10.59 -14.06 -10.04
N TRP A 184 -9.30 -13.81 -10.25
CA TRP A 184 -8.84 -12.59 -10.91
C TRP A 184 -9.34 -12.47 -12.35
N THR A 185 -9.34 -13.58 -13.10
CA THR A 185 -9.83 -13.61 -14.48
C THR A 185 -11.29 -13.17 -14.59
N ILE A 186 -12.09 -13.43 -13.55
CA ILE A 186 -13.50 -13.02 -13.47
C ILE A 186 -13.64 -11.58 -12.95
N ALA A 187 -12.91 -11.24 -11.88
CA ALA A 187 -13.04 -9.95 -11.21
C ALA A 187 -12.44 -8.79 -12.01
N ARG A 188 -11.32 -9.01 -12.71
CA ARG A 188 -10.60 -7.99 -13.46
C ARG A 188 -11.49 -7.22 -14.45
N PRO A 189 -12.23 -7.85 -15.38
CA PRO A 189 -13.07 -7.10 -16.32
C PRO A 189 -14.22 -6.36 -15.62
N LEU A 190 -14.75 -6.88 -14.52
CA LEU A 190 -15.81 -6.22 -13.73
C LEU A 190 -15.29 -4.97 -13.02
N LEU A 191 -14.11 -5.06 -12.42
CA LEU A 191 -13.43 -3.93 -11.79
C LEU A 191 -13.05 -2.86 -12.81
N LEU A 192 -12.52 -3.27 -13.96
CA LEU A 192 -12.18 -2.34 -15.05
C LEU A 192 -13.42 -1.58 -15.52
N THR A 193 -14.52 -2.28 -15.79
CA THR A 193 -15.80 -1.68 -16.19
C THR A 193 -16.31 -0.70 -15.13
N THR A 194 -16.23 -1.09 -13.85
CA THR A 194 -16.68 -0.25 -12.73
C THR A 194 -15.84 1.03 -12.64
N LEU A 195 -14.51 0.92 -12.69
CA LEU A 195 -13.62 2.07 -12.58
C LEU A 195 -13.73 3.02 -13.78
N ALA A 196 -13.87 2.47 -14.99
CA ALA A 196 -14.02 3.24 -16.22
C ALA A 196 -15.41 3.88 -16.38
N ALA A 197 -16.41 3.48 -15.57
CA ALA A 197 -17.76 4.02 -15.66
C ALA A 197 -17.78 5.54 -15.45
N ARG A 198 -18.34 6.26 -16.42
CA ARG A 198 -18.66 7.69 -16.30
C ARG A 198 -20.15 7.83 -16.00
N PRO A 199 -20.57 8.60 -14.99
CA PRO A 199 -21.98 8.76 -14.71
C PRO A 199 -22.68 9.35 -15.93
N SER A 200 -23.80 8.74 -16.32
CA SER A 200 -24.67 9.25 -17.38
C SER A 200 -25.26 10.59 -16.95
N SER A 201 -25.20 11.61 -17.80
CA SER A 201 -25.66 12.98 -17.54
C SER A 201 -27.18 13.16 -17.31
N THR A 202 -27.93 12.07 -17.10
CA THR A 202 -29.40 12.04 -17.20
C THR A 202 -30.18 12.38 -15.93
N LEU A 203 -29.54 12.78 -14.82
CA LEU A 203 -30.25 13.21 -13.60
C LEU A 203 -30.30 14.73 -13.38
N LYS A 204 -30.38 15.52 -14.46
CA LYS A 204 -30.69 16.97 -14.39
C LYS A 204 -32.13 17.33 -14.75
N GLY A 205 -33.00 16.36 -15.04
CA GLY A 205 -34.37 16.61 -15.56
C GLY A 205 -35.54 16.36 -14.60
N ALA A 206 -35.33 15.92 -13.36
CA ALA A 206 -36.42 15.49 -12.47
C ALA A 206 -36.54 16.36 -11.21
N LYS A 207 -36.59 17.69 -11.37
CA LYS A 207 -37.16 18.62 -10.39
C LYS A 207 -37.78 19.81 -11.11
N GLU A 208 -38.94 19.58 -11.71
CA GLU A 208 -39.99 20.59 -11.90
C GLU A 208 -41.27 19.86 -12.34
N LYS A 209 -42.09 19.51 -11.35
CA LYS A 209 -43.55 19.54 -11.39
C LYS A 209 -44.11 19.30 -9.99
#